data_AF-A0A2J0MBC2-F1
#
_entry.id   AF-A0A2J0MBC2-F1
#
_cell.length_a   1.000
_cell.length_b   1.000
_cell.length_c   1.000
_cell.angle_alpha   90.00
_cell.angle_beta   90.00
_cell.angle_gamma   90.00
#
_symmetry.space_group_name_H-M   'P 1'
#
loop_
_entity.id
_entity.type
_entity.pdbx_description
1 polymer ?
#
loop_
_entity_poly.entity_id
_entity_poly.type
_entity_poly.pdbx_seq_one_letter_code
_entity_poly.pdbx_strand_id
1 'polypeptide(L)' 'MKICIPTETNEGKSAKVYGHFGSAPYFTIVDTEKNTVEVIDNANQH' A
#
# COMPACT_ATOMS: atom_id res chain seq x y z
N MET A 1 -2.07 -5.07 -14.76
CA MET A 1 -0.89 -5.34 -13.90
C MET A 1 -1.18 -4.74 -12.53
N LYS A 2 -0.82 -5.45 -11.45
CA LYS A 2 -0.95 -4.95 -10.09
C LYS A 2 0.43 -4.66 -9.50
N ILE A 3 0.59 -3.49 -8.90
CA ILE A 3 1.82 -3.04 -8.22
C ILE A 3 1.50 -2.93 -6.73
N CYS A 4 2.31 -3.54 -5.87
CA CYS A 4 2.22 -3.43 -4.41
C CYS A 4 3.33 -2.53 -3.88
N ILE A 5 2.96 -1.48 -3.15
CA ILE A 5 3.88 -0.47 -2.62
C ILE A 5 3.71 -0.42 -1.10
N PRO A 6 4.78 -0.62 -0.30
CA PRO A 6 4.70 -0.44 1.14
C PRO A 6 4.56 1.05 1.46
N THR A 7 3.57 1.44 2.25
CA THR A 7 3.29 2.85 2.55
C THR A 7 3.22 3.15 4.05
N GLU A 8 3.63 4.37 4.42
CA GLU A 8 3.63 4.81 5.84
C GLU A 8 2.22 5.12 6.36
N THR A 9 1.31 5.52 5.47
CA THR A 9 -0.08 5.93 5.76
C THR A 9 -1.07 5.23 4.83
N ASN A 10 -2.36 5.35 5.14
CA ASN A 10 -3.46 4.83 4.33
C ASN A 10 -3.92 5.80 3.22
N GLU A 11 -3.13 6.80 2.87
CA GLU A 11 -3.47 7.85 1.91
C GLU A 11 -3.35 7.40 0.44
N GLY A 12 -3.18 6.09 0.20
CA GLY A 12 -3.09 5.49 -1.13
C GLY A 12 -1.98 6.10 -1.97
N LYS A 13 -2.33 6.67 -3.13
CA LYS A 13 -1.36 7.27 -4.08
C LYS A 13 -0.56 8.44 -3.49
N SER A 14 -1.07 9.11 -2.47
CA SER A 14 -0.39 10.24 -1.82
C SER A 14 0.50 9.80 -0.65
N ALA A 15 0.39 8.54 -0.22
CA ALA A 15 1.15 8.04 0.91
C ALA A 15 2.64 7.94 0.57
N LYS A 16 3.49 8.24 1.55
CA LYS A 16 4.93 8.04 1.41
C LYS A 16 5.26 6.56 1.36
N VAL A 17 6.28 6.22 0.58
CA VAL A 17 6.83 4.86 0.54
C VAL A 17 7.52 4.55 1.86
N TYR A 18 7.22 3.39 2.43
CA TYR A 18 7.84 2.90 3.66
C TYR A 18 9.10 2.10 3.34
N GLY A 19 10.20 2.37 4.05
CA GLY A 19 11.53 1.86 3.72
C GLY A 19 11.73 0.34 3.92
N HIS A 20 10.90 -0.32 4.73
CA HIS A 20 10.99 -1.75 4.99
C HIS A 20 9.69 -2.46 4.62
N PHE A 21 9.70 -3.19 3.50
CA PHE A 21 8.48 -3.83 2.98
C PHE A 21 7.76 -4.71 4.02
N GLY A 22 8.50 -5.58 4.74
CA GLY A 22 7.90 -6.56 5.65
C GLY A 22 7.27 -5.98 6.93
N SER A 23 7.60 -4.74 7.30
CA SER A 23 7.07 -4.07 8.50
C SER A 23 6.28 -2.81 8.18
N ALA A 24 5.93 -2.62 6.91
CA ALA A 24 5.14 -1.47 6.49
C ALA A 24 3.77 -1.50 7.17
N PRO A 25 3.25 -0.37 7.70
CA PRO A 25 1.94 -0.34 8.32
C PRO A 25 0.80 -0.51 7.29
N TYR A 26 1.05 -0.16 6.03
CA TYR A 26 0.08 -0.30 4.94
C TYR A 26 0.73 -0.82 3.66
N PHE A 27 -0.09 -1.43 2.80
CA PHE A 27 0.26 -1.73 1.41
C PHE A 27 -0.74 -1.07 0.46
N THR A 28 -0.24 -0.22 -0.43
CA THR A 28 -1.04 0.36 -1.51
C THR A 28 -0.91 -0.51 -2.75
N ILE A 29 -2.02 -1.06 -3.21
CA ILE A 29 -2.14 -1.82 -4.45
C ILE A 29 -2.68 -0.91 -5.55
N VAL A 30 -1.92 -0.76 -6.63
CA VAL A 30 -2.35 -0.02 -7.83
C VAL A 30 -2.58 -1.01 -8.96
N ASP A 31 -3.80 -1.06 -9.50
CA ASP A 31 -4.12 -1.78 -10.72
C ASP A 31 -4.00 -0.82 -11.92
N THR A 32 -2.96 -0.99 -12.73
CA THR A 32 -2.68 -0.09 -13.86
C THR A 32 -3.59 -0.35 -15.07
N GLU A 33 -4.28 -1.48 -15.13
CA GLU A 33 -5.23 -1.79 -16.22
C GLU A 33 -6.61 -1.21 -15.90
N LYS A 34 -7.02 -1.30 -14.64
CA LYS A 34 -8.32 -0.77 -14.18
C LYS A 34 -8.25 0.66 -13.65
N ASN A 35 -7.04 1.20 -13.48
CA ASN A 35 -6.76 2.48 -12.82
C ASN A 35 -7.37 2.60 -11.42
N THR A 36 -7.41 1.48 -10.69
CA THR A 36 -7.94 1.41 -9.32
C THR A 36 -6.82 1.42 -8.29
N VAL A 37 -7.14 1.91 -7.09
CA VAL A 37 -6.23 1.95 -5.95
C VAL A 37 -6.92 1.31 -4.76
N GLU A 38 -6.23 0.40 -4.11
CA GLU A 38 -6.67 -0.27 -2.89
C GLU A 38 -5.57 -0.11 -1.84
N VAL A 39 -5.96 0.04 -0.58
CA VAL A 39 -5.04 0.15 0.55
C VAL A 39 -5.37 -0.97 1.53
N ILE A 40 -4.35 -1.76 1.86
CA ILE A 40 -4.43 -2.86 2.81
C ILE A 40 -3.74 -2.40 4.10
N ASP A 41 -4.45 -2.52 5.23
CA ASP A 41 -3.89 -2.30 6.56
C ASP A 41 -3.08 -3.53 7.00
N ASN A 42 -1.81 -3.32 7.34
CA ASN A 42 -0.87 -4.35 7.79
C ASN A 42 -0.50 -4.18 9.28
N ALA A 43 -1.18 -3.30 10.02
CA ALA A 43 -1.06 -3.22 11.47
C ALA A 43 -1.74 -4.42 12.13
N ASN A 44 -1.08 -5.59 12.06
CA ASN A 44 -1.38 -6.83 12.78
C ASN A 44 -2.76 -6.84 13.45
N GLN A 45 -3.82 -7.06 12.66
CA GLN A 45 -5.14 -7.37 13.19
C GLN A 45 -5.07 -8.80 13.76
N HIS A 46 -4.62 -8.91 15.01
CA HIS A 46 -4.72 -10.13 15.81
C HIS A 46 -5.80 -9.93 16.88
#